data_AF-A0A938VPG5-F1
#
_entry.id   AF-A0A938VPG5-F1
#
_cell.length_a   1.000
_cell.length_b   1.000
_cell.length_c   1.000
_cell.angle_alpha   90.00
_cell.angle_beta   90.00
_cell.angle_gamma   90.00
#
_symmetry.space_group_name_H-M   'P 1'
#
loop_
_entity.id
_entity.type
_entity.pdbx_description
1 polymer ?
#
loop_
_entity_poly.entity_id
_entity_poly.type
_entity_poly.pdbx_seq_one_letter_code
_entity_poly.pdbx_strand_id
1 'polypeptide(L)'
;KKLRNSGELLSISAHTAHENDHFEYELGDEEKIIHKPRLDGPRGLVIAAYAVAKTKDGGIYREVMSVDEIEKIRNVSRAKDSGPWSQWYEEMARKTVLRRLMKRLPSSADLDSLVEADNETYDLKQAVAPAAAPVSPMEVLRAKIGIEVPPQEPMDTDAPAES
;
A
#
# COMPACT_ATOMS: atom_id res chain seq x y z
N LYS A 1 24.96 -10.23 12.94
CA LYS A 1 25.63 -9.04 12.37
C LYS A 1 24.86 -8.65 11.12
N LYS A 2 24.14 -7.51 11.11
CA LYS A 2 23.75 -6.71 9.91
C LYS A 2 22.42 -5.99 10.13
N LEU A 3 22.53 -4.68 10.32
CA LEU A 3 21.82 -3.70 9.51
C LEU A 3 22.80 -2.52 9.42
N ARG A 4 23.66 -2.52 8.40
CA ARG A 4 24.53 -1.37 8.17
C ARG A 4 23.61 -0.29 7.64
N ASN A 5 23.49 0.78 8.42
CA ASN A 5 22.92 2.06 8.01
C ASN A 5 23.26 2.33 6.54
N SER A 6 22.25 2.31 5.68
CA SER A 6 22.18 3.20 4.52
C SER A 6 22.65 4.56 5.02
N GLY A 7 23.86 4.99 4.62
CA GLY A 7 24.57 6.11 5.24
C GLY A 7 23.79 7.42 5.28
N GLU A 8 22.69 7.51 4.54
CA GLU A 8 21.85 8.68 4.29
C GLU A 8 20.49 8.67 5.01
N LEU A 9 19.99 7.52 5.50
CA LEU A 9 18.70 7.48 6.21
C LEU A 9 18.89 7.68 7.72
N LEU A 10 18.09 8.58 8.29
CA LEU A 10 18.00 8.83 9.72
C LEU A 10 16.98 7.90 10.39
N SER A 11 15.82 7.71 9.76
CA SER A 11 14.75 6.84 10.28
C SER A 11 13.84 6.36 9.17
N ILE A 12 13.28 5.17 9.31
CA ILE A 12 12.21 4.65 8.46
C ILE A 12 11.15 3.99 9.34
N SER A 13 9.88 4.21 9.01
CA SER A 13 8.74 3.66 9.75
C SER A 13 7.61 3.34 8.78
N ALA A 14 6.81 2.34 9.10
CA ALA A 14 5.61 1.99 8.35
C ALA A 14 4.51 1.57 9.32
N HIS A 15 3.28 2.01 9.05
CA HIS A 15 2.13 1.77 9.92
C HIS A 15 0.85 1.56 9.10
N THR A 16 -0.12 0.90 9.71
CA THR A 16 -1.49 0.73 9.21
C THR A 16 -2.43 1.68 9.95
N ALA A 17 -3.28 2.36 9.19
CA ALA A 17 -4.40 3.15 9.69
C ALA A 17 -5.70 2.35 9.50
N HIS A 18 -6.60 2.47 10.47
CA HIS A 18 -7.83 1.68 10.55
C HIS A 18 -9.06 2.59 10.63
N GLU A 19 -10.24 2.00 10.40
CA GLU A 19 -11.54 2.69 10.36
C GLU A 19 -11.77 3.64 11.55
N ASN A 20 -11.38 3.23 12.76
CA ASN A 20 -11.62 4.01 13.98
C ASN A 20 -10.39 4.82 14.41
N ASP A 21 -9.30 4.79 13.65
CA ASP A 21 -8.16 5.68 13.89
C ASP A 21 -8.47 7.08 13.35
N HIS A 22 -7.87 8.10 13.96
CA HIS A 22 -7.84 9.42 13.33
C HIS A 22 -6.67 9.46 12.36
N PHE A 23 -6.97 9.46 11.07
CA PHE A 23 -5.99 9.47 9.99
C PHE A 23 -6.30 10.58 8.99
N GLU A 24 -5.37 11.52 8.84
CA GLU A 24 -5.42 12.58 7.84
C GLU A 24 -4.18 12.49 6.96
N TYR A 25 -4.40 12.62 5.65
CA TYR A 25 -3.34 12.64 4.66
C TYR A 25 -3.59 13.79 3.71
N GLU A 26 -2.63 14.70 3.65
CA GLU A 26 -2.66 15.88 2.78
C GLU A 26 -1.54 15.77 1.75
N LEU A 27 -1.92 15.99 0.50
CA LEU A 27 -1.05 16.10 -0.66
C LEU A 27 -0.98 17.56 -1.10
N GLY A 28 0.17 17.97 -1.63
CA GLY A 28 0.44 19.35 -2.04
C GLY A 28 1.87 19.73 -1.70
N ASP A 29 2.17 21.03 -1.73
CA ASP A 29 3.52 21.54 -1.44
C ASP A 29 4.00 21.18 -0.02
N GLU A 30 3.06 21.06 0.92
CA GLU A 30 3.32 20.67 2.32
C GLU A 30 2.68 19.31 2.66
N GLU A 31 3.18 18.23 2.05
CA GLU A 31 2.69 16.88 2.34
C GLU A 31 2.75 16.51 3.82
N LYS A 32 1.64 16.01 4.36
CA LYS A 32 1.50 15.72 5.79
C LYS A 32 0.68 14.47 6.03
N ILE A 33 1.10 13.71 7.06
CA ILE A 33 0.35 12.57 7.60
C ILE A 33 0.14 12.84 9.08
N ILE A 34 -1.11 12.79 9.53
CA ILE A 34 -1.48 12.79 10.95
C ILE A 34 -2.14 11.45 11.22
N HIS A 35 -1.56 10.67 12.13
CA HIS A 35 -2.14 9.39 12.53
C HIS A 35 -2.15 9.28 14.05
N LYS A 36 -3.35 9.15 14.61
CA LYS A 36 -3.58 8.89 16.04
C LYS A 36 -4.34 7.56 16.15
N PRO A 37 -3.62 6.45 16.42
CA PRO A 37 -4.26 5.15 16.61
C PRO A 37 -5.27 5.20 17.73
N ARG A 38 -6.41 4.53 17.55
CA ARG A 38 -7.36 4.31 18.63
C ARG A 38 -6.74 3.38 19.68
N LEU A 39 -6.77 3.80 20.95
CA LEU A 39 -6.19 3.05 22.07
C LEU A 39 -7.24 2.49 23.04
N ASP A 40 -8.47 3.01 22.99
CA ASP A 40 -9.56 2.73 23.93
C ASP A 40 -10.58 1.71 23.38
N GLY A 41 -10.16 0.84 22.47
CA GLY A 41 -10.94 -0.29 21.98
C GLY A 41 -10.53 -0.76 20.57
N PRO A 42 -11.40 -1.49 19.85
CA PRO A 42 -11.05 -2.01 18.54
C PRO A 42 -10.79 -0.89 17.53
N ARG A 43 -9.67 -0.99 16.81
CA ARG A 43 -9.26 -0.07 15.74
C ARG A 43 -10.09 -0.23 14.46
N GLY A 44 -10.70 -1.40 14.25
CA GLY A 44 -11.49 -1.71 13.05
C GLY A 44 -10.66 -2.34 11.94
N LEU A 45 -11.18 -2.33 10.72
CA LEU A 45 -10.46 -2.83 9.54
C LEU A 45 -9.36 -1.84 9.10
N VAL A 46 -8.32 -2.35 8.45
CA VAL A 46 -7.29 -1.51 7.82
C VAL A 46 -7.91 -0.75 6.65
N ILE A 47 -7.73 0.57 6.63
CA ILE A 47 -8.21 1.45 5.54
C ILE A 47 -7.06 1.97 4.67
N ALA A 48 -5.85 2.04 5.24
CA ALA A 48 -4.64 2.48 4.56
C ALA A 48 -3.39 1.96 5.25
N ALA A 49 -2.28 1.94 4.52
CA ALA A 49 -0.94 1.80 5.09
C ALA A 49 -0.07 2.96 4.61
N TYR A 50 0.85 3.41 5.45
CA TYR A 50 1.80 4.45 5.08
C TYR A 50 3.19 4.13 5.57
N ALA A 51 4.19 4.70 4.91
CA ALA A 51 5.57 4.68 5.33
C ALA A 51 6.17 6.08 5.28
N VAL A 52 7.04 6.37 6.24
CA VAL A 52 7.78 7.64 6.33
C VAL A 52 9.24 7.34 6.52
N ALA A 53 10.07 7.92 5.65
CA ALA A 53 11.52 7.90 5.76
C ALA A 53 12.04 9.34 5.90
N LYS A 54 13.04 9.51 6.75
CA LYS A 54 13.77 10.77 6.93
C LYS A 54 15.23 10.54 6.57
N THR A 55 15.80 11.37 5.71
CA THR A 55 17.23 11.37 5.43
C THR A 55 17.98 12.28 6.39
N LYS A 56 19.30 12.08 6.49
CA LYS A 56 20.19 12.93 7.30
C LYS A 56 20.29 14.36 6.74
N ASP A 57 20.06 14.52 5.44
CA ASP A 57 20.05 15.82 4.75
C ASP A 57 18.73 16.59 4.93
N GLY A 58 17.80 16.07 5.74
CA GLY A 58 16.52 16.72 6.05
C GLY A 58 15.38 16.40 5.09
N GLY A 59 15.61 15.57 4.07
CA GLY A 59 14.56 15.08 3.18
C GLY A 59 13.58 14.18 3.91
N ILE A 60 12.28 14.36 3.66
CA ILE A 60 11.22 13.52 4.20
C ILE A 60 10.45 12.90 3.04
N TYR A 61 10.42 11.58 3.00
CA TYR A 61 9.72 10.81 1.99
C TYR A 61 8.53 10.13 2.63
N ARG A 62 7.36 10.32 2.04
CA ARG A 62 6.10 9.73 2.49
C ARG A 62 5.51 8.90 1.36
N GLU A 63 5.01 7.74 1.71
CA GLU A 63 4.21 6.91 0.82
C GLU A 63 2.95 6.52 1.57
N VAL A 64 1.79 6.68 0.94
CA VAL A 64 0.50 6.25 1.48
C VAL A 64 -0.15 5.37 0.44
N MET A 65 -0.68 4.24 0.89
CA MET A 65 -1.44 3.31 0.07
C MET A 65 -2.81 3.11 0.68
N SER A 66 -3.84 3.30 -0.13
CA SER A 66 -5.20 2.90 0.21
C SER A 66 -5.30 1.37 0.31
N VAL A 67 -6.31 0.88 1.05
CA VAL A 67 -6.61 -0.56 1.09
C VAL A 67 -6.81 -1.15 -0.31
N ASP A 68 -7.40 -0.41 -1.25
CA ASP A 68 -7.61 -0.87 -2.62
C ASP A 68 -6.29 -1.10 -3.38
N GLU A 69 -5.30 -0.25 -3.19
CA GLU A 69 -3.97 -0.45 -3.78
C GLU A 69 -3.24 -1.64 -3.15
N ILE A 70 -3.43 -1.87 -1.86
CA ILE A 70 -2.88 -3.02 -1.15
C ILE A 70 -3.53 -4.30 -1.65
N GLU A 71 -4.87 -4.33 -1.81
CA GLU A 71 -5.59 -5.48 -2.38
C GLU A 71 -5.17 -5.76 -3.83
N LYS A 72 -4.91 -4.73 -4.65
CA LYS A 72 -4.34 -4.93 -6.00
C LYS A 72 -3.01 -5.68 -5.96
N ILE A 73 -2.14 -5.37 -4.99
CA ILE A 73 -0.86 -6.05 -4.80
C ILE A 73 -1.05 -7.46 -4.22
N ARG A 74 -2.00 -7.63 -3.30
CA ARG A 74 -2.36 -8.94 -2.78
C ARG A 74 -2.86 -9.85 -3.90
N ASN A 75 -3.70 -9.35 -4.80
CA ASN A 75 -4.32 -10.14 -5.88
C ASN A 75 -3.32 -10.69 -6.90
N VAL A 76 -2.17 -10.04 -7.08
CA VAL A 76 -1.06 -10.56 -7.91
C VAL A 76 -0.12 -11.49 -7.14
N SER A 77 -0.27 -11.61 -5.82
CA SER A 77 0.53 -12.51 -4.99
C SER A 77 0.07 -13.97 -5.14
N ARG A 78 1.03 -14.89 -5.27
CA ARG A 78 0.76 -16.34 -5.25
C ARG A 78 0.15 -16.82 -3.93
N ALA A 79 0.34 -16.06 -2.85
CA ALA A 79 -0.17 -16.36 -1.51
C ALA A 79 -1.41 -15.51 -1.15
N LYS A 80 -2.19 -15.04 -2.13
CA LYS A 80 -3.32 -14.13 -1.87
C LYS A 80 -4.40 -14.73 -0.94
N ASP A 81 -4.68 -16.03 -1.10
CA ASP A 81 -5.75 -16.75 -0.39
C ASP A 81 -5.22 -17.63 0.76
N SER A 82 -3.90 -17.63 0.99
CA SER A 82 -3.27 -18.51 1.98
C SER A 82 -2.03 -17.88 2.61
N GLY A 83 -1.74 -18.28 3.85
CA GLY A 83 -0.52 -17.86 4.54
C GLY A 83 -0.54 -16.40 5.00
N PRO A 84 0.53 -15.61 4.79
CA PRO A 84 0.73 -14.33 5.47
C PRO A 84 -0.37 -13.30 5.26
N TRP A 85 -1.05 -13.28 4.11
CA TRP A 85 -2.11 -12.30 3.84
C TRP A 85 -3.39 -12.55 4.63
N SER A 86 -3.72 -13.81 4.96
CA SER A 86 -4.91 -14.12 5.76
C SER A 86 -4.65 -14.04 7.26
N GLN A 87 -3.44 -14.40 7.70
CA GLN A 87 -3.07 -14.39 9.11
C GLN A 87 -2.54 -13.03 9.56
N TRP A 88 -1.69 -12.38 8.76
CA TRP A 88 -0.90 -11.20 9.12
C TRP A 88 -1.07 -10.07 8.09
N TYR A 89 -2.33 -9.76 7.77
CA TYR A 89 -2.67 -8.74 6.78
C TYR A 89 -1.97 -7.40 7.03
N GLU A 90 -1.96 -6.92 8.28
CA GLU A 90 -1.30 -5.66 8.64
C GLU A 90 0.20 -5.67 8.36
N GLU A 91 0.90 -6.77 8.67
CA GLU A 91 2.33 -6.91 8.38
C GLU A 91 2.58 -6.84 6.88
N MET A 92 1.74 -7.49 6.08
CA MET A 92 1.84 -7.51 4.63
C MET A 92 1.52 -6.14 4.02
N ALA A 93 0.52 -5.43 4.55
CA ALA A 93 0.22 -4.05 4.19
C ALA A 93 1.41 -3.11 4.48
N ARG A 94 2.00 -3.20 5.68
CA ARG A 94 3.18 -2.41 6.07
C ARG A 94 4.38 -2.71 5.18
N LYS A 95 4.66 -4.00 4.93
CA LYS A 95 5.76 -4.42 4.04
C LYS A 95 5.57 -3.89 2.63
N THR A 96 4.34 -3.93 2.12
CA THR A 96 3.97 -3.48 0.78
C THR A 96 4.24 -1.98 0.60
N VAL A 97 3.74 -1.14 1.50
CA VAL A 97 3.96 0.32 1.41
C VAL A 97 5.41 0.71 1.63
N LEU A 98 6.11 0.02 2.55
CA LEU A 98 7.53 0.21 2.79
C LEU A 98 8.36 -0.07 1.53
N ARG A 99 8.06 -1.17 0.81
CA ARG A 99 8.74 -1.49 -0.46
C ARG A 99 8.53 -0.42 -1.51
N ARG A 100 7.30 0.12 -1.61
CA ARG A 100 7.01 1.20 -2.56
C ARG A 100 7.78 2.47 -2.20
N LEU A 101 7.85 2.83 -0.92
CA LEU A 101 8.68 3.94 -0.44
C LEU A 101 10.16 3.74 -0.77
N MET A 102 10.71 2.54 -0.54
CA MET A 102 12.13 2.25 -0.78
C MET A 102 12.55 2.52 -2.23
N LYS A 103 11.67 2.33 -3.21
CA LYS A 103 11.95 2.63 -4.63
C LYS A 103 12.12 4.12 -4.92
N ARG A 104 11.63 4.99 -4.03
CA ARG A 104 11.72 6.46 -4.14
C ARG A 104 12.90 7.05 -3.37
N LEU A 105 13.55 6.26 -2.52
CA LEU A 105 14.67 6.74 -1.73
C LEU A 105 15.95 6.77 -2.58
N PRO A 106 16.84 7.76 -2.36
CA PRO A 106 18.17 7.74 -2.95
C PRO A 106 18.87 6.44 -2.54
N SER A 107 19.25 5.61 -3.53
CA SER A 107 19.74 4.27 -3.25
C SER A 107 21.20 4.31 -2.82
N SER A 108 21.49 3.66 -1.69
CA SER A 108 22.81 3.09 -1.43
C SER A 108 22.74 1.62 -1.86
N ALA A 109 23.80 1.06 -2.45
CA ALA A 109 23.84 -0.33 -2.96
C ALA A 109 23.32 -1.41 -1.97
N ASP A 110 23.36 -1.13 -0.66
CA ASP A 110 22.81 -2.00 0.38
C ASP A 110 21.26 -2.07 0.38
N LEU A 111 20.55 -0.98 0.01
CA LEU A 111 19.08 -0.96 -0.12
C LEU A 111 18.61 -1.77 -1.32
N ASP A 112 19.32 -1.67 -2.44
CA ASP A 112 19.00 -2.40 -3.67
C ASP A 112 19.11 -3.91 -3.44
N SER A 113 20.16 -4.36 -2.74
CA SER A 113 20.34 -5.78 -2.38
C SER A 113 19.23 -6.34 -1.48
N LEU A 114 18.67 -5.52 -0.58
CA LEU A 114 17.55 -5.93 0.30
C LEU A 114 16.25 -6.06 -0.48
N VAL A 115 16.00 -5.15 -1.42
CA VAL A 115 14.81 -5.19 -2.29
C VAL A 115 14.89 -6.38 -3.24
N GLU A 116 16.07 -6.67 -3.78
CA GLU A 116 16.29 -7.80 -4.70
C GLU A 116 16.13 -9.16 -4.01
N ALA A 117 16.72 -9.37 -2.84
CA ALA A 117 16.55 -10.62 -2.08
C ALA A 117 15.08 -10.90 -1.73
N ASP A 118 14.29 -9.85 -1.48
CA ASP A 118 12.85 -9.97 -1.22
C ASP A 118 12.00 -10.08 -2.51
N ASN A 119 12.52 -9.63 -3.67
CA ASN A 119 11.89 -9.81 -4.98
C ASN A 119 12.03 -11.24 -5.50
N GLU A 120 13.16 -11.93 -5.26
CA GLU A 120 13.31 -13.35 -5.65
C GLU A 120 12.26 -14.26 -4.97
N THR A 121 11.75 -13.83 -3.82
CA THR A 121 10.68 -14.55 -3.11
C THR A 121 9.28 -14.29 -3.72
N TYR A 122 9.10 -13.20 -4.47
CA TYR A 122 7.82 -12.76 -5.04
C TYR A 122 8.00 -12.21 -6.46
N ASP A 123 7.91 -13.09 -7.47
CA ASP A 123 8.07 -12.74 -8.88
C ASP A 123 6.87 -11.91 -9.39
N LEU A 124 6.94 -10.59 -9.22
CA LEU A 124 5.96 -9.59 -9.67
C LEU A 124 6.21 -9.13 -11.12
N LYS A 125 7.06 -9.82 -11.90
CA LYS A 125 7.40 -9.41 -13.28
C LYS A 125 6.29 -9.67 -14.31
N GLN A 126 5.17 -10.28 -13.94
CA GLN A 126 4.07 -10.54 -14.87
C GLN A 126 2.87 -9.64 -14.56
N ALA A 127 2.81 -8.50 -15.24
CA ALA A 127 1.59 -7.71 -15.35
C ALA A 127 0.60 -8.47 -16.23
N VAL A 128 -0.61 -8.76 -15.74
CA VAL A 128 -1.75 -9.19 -16.56
C VAL A 128 -3.03 -8.49 -16.11
N ALA A 129 -3.80 -8.09 -17.11
CA ALA A 129 -5.14 -7.50 -17.15
C ALA A 129 -6.13 -7.90 -16.03
N PRO A 130 -7.13 -7.05 -15.74
CA PRO A 130 -8.00 -7.24 -14.59
C PRO A 130 -9.00 -8.40 -14.84
N ALA A 131 -8.98 -9.40 -13.96
CA ALA A 131 -10.07 -10.36 -13.82
C ALA A 131 -10.70 -10.16 -12.43
N ALA A 132 -12.03 -10.05 -12.42
CA ALA A 132 -12.88 -9.65 -11.30
C ALA A 132 -12.54 -10.34 -9.97
N ALA A 133 -12.39 -9.53 -8.92
CA ALA A 133 -12.08 -9.96 -7.56
C ALA A 133 -13.35 -10.36 -6.78
N PRO A 134 -13.29 -11.33 -5.84
CA PRO A 134 -14.34 -11.52 -4.85
C PRO A 134 -14.33 -10.37 -3.83
N VAL A 135 -15.53 -10.07 -3.32
CA VAL A 135 -15.92 -8.83 -2.62
C VAL A 135 -14.83 -8.11 -1.80
N SER A 136 -14.62 -6.86 -2.16
CA SER A 136 -13.60 -5.97 -1.57
C SER A 136 -14.00 -5.56 -0.14
N PRO A 137 -13.04 -5.41 0.81
CA PRO A 137 -13.29 -4.75 2.09
C PRO A 137 -13.98 -3.39 1.96
N MET A 138 -13.82 -2.70 0.81
CA MET A 138 -14.56 -1.48 0.47
C MET A 138 -16.04 -1.70 0.18
N GLU A 139 -16.48 -2.84 -0.36
CA GLU A 139 -17.90 -3.16 -0.49
C GLU A 139 -18.54 -3.40 0.88
N VAL A 140 -17.80 -4.05 1.78
CA VAL A 140 -18.22 -4.26 3.16
C VAL A 140 -18.28 -2.93 3.93
N LEU A 141 -17.27 -2.07 3.76
CA LEU A 141 -17.25 -0.73 4.36
C LEU A 141 -18.35 0.15 3.76
N ARG A 142 -18.53 0.14 2.44
CA ARG A 142 -19.58 0.87 1.70
C ARG A 142 -20.97 0.47 2.16
N ALA A 143 -21.23 -0.82 2.34
CA ALA A 143 -22.48 -1.34 2.87
C ALA A 143 -22.75 -0.86 4.32
N LYS A 144 -21.71 -0.63 5.12
CA LYS A 144 -21.85 -0.07 6.48
C LYS A 144 -22.10 1.44 6.49
N ILE A 145 -21.58 2.19 5.52
CA ILE A 145 -21.69 3.67 5.45
C ILE A 145 -22.83 4.18 4.56
N GLY A 146 -23.60 3.31 3.91
CA GLY A 146 -24.83 3.67 3.19
C GLY A 146 -24.64 4.47 1.90
N ILE A 147 -23.47 4.35 1.26
CA ILE A 147 -23.17 5.04 0.00
C ILE A 147 -23.49 4.12 -1.19
N GLU A 148 -24.58 4.38 -1.91
CA GLU A 148 -24.89 3.70 -3.18
C GLU A 148 -23.96 4.20 -4.30
N VAL A 149 -23.42 3.27 -5.09
CA VAL A 149 -22.69 3.61 -6.31
C VAL A 149 -23.65 3.56 -7.50
N PRO A 150 -23.75 4.62 -8.30
CA PRO A 150 -24.53 4.58 -9.52
C PRO A 150 -23.94 3.53 -10.48
N PRO A 151 -24.79 2.74 -11.16
CA PRO A 151 -24.33 1.69 -12.05
C PRO A 151 -23.45 2.29 -13.16
N GLN A 152 -22.29 1.68 -13.37
CA GLN A 152 -21.40 2.06 -14.46
C GLN A 152 -21.98 1.48 -15.75
N GLU A 153 -22.47 2.36 -16.63
CA GLU A 153 -22.85 1.96 -17.99
C GLU A 153 -21.61 1.47 -18.73
N PRO A 154 -21.68 0.31 -19.42
CA PRO A 154 -20.56 -0.18 -20.21
C PRO A 154 -20.29 0.79 -21.36
N MET A 155 -19.08 1.33 -21.41
CA MET A 155 -18.62 2.16 -22.51
C MET A 155 -18.37 1.25 -23.72
N ASP A 156 -19.35 1.17 -24.63
CA ASP A 156 -19.22 0.46 -25.91
C ASP A 156 -18.05 1.04 -26.70
N THR A 157 -16.97 0.27 -26.83
CA THR A 157 -15.93 0.52 -27.82
C THR A 157 -16.37 -0.10 -29.14
N ASP A 158 -17.08 0.65 -29.95
CA ASP A 158 -17.19 0.37 -31.39
C ASP A 158 -16.47 1.50 -32.14
N ALA A 159 -15.28 1.21 -32.64
CA ALA A 159 -14.57 2.06 -33.58
C ALA A 159 -14.76 1.46 -34.98
N PRO A 160 -15.33 2.20 -35.95
CA PRO A 160 -15.45 1.67 -37.30
C PRO A 160 -14.07 1.64 -37.96
N ALA A 161 -13.83 0.55 -38.68
CA ALA A 161 -12.71 0.42 -39.61
C ALA A 161 -12.83 1.50 -40.71
N GLU A 162 -11.76 2.28 -40.91
CA GLU A 162 -11.60 3.10 -42.11
C GLU A 162 -10.60 2.43 -43.07
N SER A 163 -11.16 2.10 -44.24
CA SER A 163 -10.67 2.06 -45.63
C SER A 163 -9.17 1.92 -45.93
#